data_AF-A0A7G9GFL1-F1
#
_entry.id   AF-A0A7G9GFL1-F1
#
_cell.length_a   1.000
_cell.length_b   1.000
_cell.length_c   1.000
_cell.angle_alpha   90.00
_cell.angle_beta   90.00
_cell.angle_gamma   90.00
#
_symmetry.space_group_name_H-M   'P 1'
#
loop_
_entity.id
_entity.type
_entity.pdbx_description
1 polymer ?
#
loop_
_entity_poly.entity_id
_entity_poly.type
_entity_poly.pdbx_seq_one_letter_code
_entity_poly.pdbx_strand_id
1 'polypeptide(L)' 'MDKIYYYKLVRVDIRGKVGKRSKTFFSFENDLEVGHTYLHLGSGFPGLQLVLSVTVEELGN' A
#
# COMPACT_ATOMS: atom_id res chain seq x y z
N MET A 1 -2.82 -0.85 -22.25
CA MET A 1 -3.95 -1.23 -21.39
C MET A 1 -3.51 -0.85 -20.01
N ASP A 2 -4.07 0.23 -19.50
CA ASP A 2 -3.55 0.88 -18.30
C ASP A 2 -4.05 0.10 -17.08
N LYS A 3 -3.27 0.07 -16.00
CA LYS A 3 -3.61 -0.67 -14.78
C LYS A 3 -3.57 0.26 -13.59
N ILE A 4 -4.50 0.08 -12.65
CA ILE A 4 -4.45 0.69 -11.33
C ILE A 4 -4.23 -0.40 -10.30
N TYR A 5 -3.24 -0.20 -9.44
CA TYR A 5 -2.90 -1.07 -8.33
C TYR A 5 -3.44 -0.45 -7.05
N TYR A 6 -4.33 -1.14 -6.36
CA TYR A 6 -4.86 -0.74 -5.06
C TYR A 6 -4.25 -1.60 -3.96
N TYR A 7 -3.41 -0.99 -3.15
CA TYR A 7 -2.70 -1.62 -2.04
C TYR A 7 -3.45 -1.39 -0.73
N LYS A 8 -3.74 -2.48 -0.02
CA LYS A 8 -4.23 -2.40 1.36
C LYS A 8 -3.04 -2.35 2.31
N LEU A 9 -2.93 -1.25 3.05
CA LEU A 9 -1.80 -0.98 3.94
C LEU A 9 -2.25 -0.90 5.40
N VAL A 10 -1.33 -1.22 6.30
CA VAL A 10 -1.45 -0.93 7.74
C VAL A 10 -0.17 -0.29 8.26
N ARG A 11 -0.32 0.70 9.15
CA ARG A 11 0.85 1.32 9.79
C ARG A 11 1.49 0.32 10.75
N VAL A 12 2.81 0.27 10.77
CA VAL A 12 3.61 -0.52 11.70
C VAL A 12 4.57 0.40 12.45
N ASP A 13 4.87 0.08 13.71
CA ASP A 13 5.92 0.77 14.46
C ASP A 13 7.29 0.09 14.28
N ILE A 14 8.35 0.72 14.79
CA ILE A 14 9.72 0.20 14.69
C ILE A 14 9.93 -1.13 15.43
N ARG A 15 8.98 -1.56 16.26
CA ARG A 15 9.00 -2.83 17.00
C ARG A 15 8.15 -3.91 16.34
N GLY A 16 7.57 -3.63 15.16
CA GLY A 16 6.74 -4.57 14.41
C GLY A 16 5.27 -4.61 14.85
N LYS A 17 4.81 -3.71 15.73
CA LYS A 17 3.40 -3.69 16.14
C LYS A 17 2.53 -3.10 15.03
N VAL A 18 1.54 -3.88 14.60
CA VAL A 18 0.59 -3.50 13.55
C VAL A 18 -0.54 -2.64 14.13
N GLY A 19 -0.84 -1.53 13.46
CA GLY A 19 -1.97 -0.66 13.77
C GLY A 19 -3.32 -1.31 13.39
N LYS A 20 -4.40 -0.89 14.06
CA LYS A 20 -5.73 -1.48 13.86
C LYS A 20 -6.43 -1.09 12.54
N ARG A 21 -6.10 0.09 12.00
CA ARG A 21 -6.80 0.66 10.83
C ARG A 21 -5.99 0.39 9.57
N SER A 22 -6.63 -0.21 8.57
CA SER A 22 -6.07 -0.27 7.22
C SER A 22 -6.42 0.98 6.41
N LYS A 23 -5.59 1.28 5.41
CA LYS A 23 -5.82 2.33 4.40
C LYS A 23 -5.58 1.75 3.01
N THR A 24 -6.16 2.37 1.99
CA THR A 24 -5.92 2.01 0.60
C THR A 24 -5.01 3.06 -0.04
N PHE A 25 -3.89 2.61 -0.59
CA PHE A 25 -3.00 3.41 -1.44
C PHE A 25 -3.18 2.95 -2.89
N PHE A 26 -3.21 3.86 -3.85
CA PHE A 26 -3.29 3.51 -5.27
C PHE A 26 -2.08 4.01 -6.03
N SER A 27 -1.66 3.25 -7.05
CA SER A 27 -0.58 3.61 -7.97
C SER A 27 -0.92 3.10 -9.37
N PHE A 28 -0.39 3.78 -10.39
CA PHE A 28 -0.40 3.28 -11.77
C PHE A 28 0.82 2.38 -12.06
N GLU A 29 1.78 2.34 -11.15
CA GLU A 29 3.00 1.54 -11.22
C GLU A 29 2.98 0.46 -10.13
N ASN A 30 3.53 -0.73 -10.44
CA ASN A 30 3.53 -1.88 -9.53
C ASN A 30 4.76 -1.91 -8.62
N ASP A 31 4.93 -0.89 -7.79
CA ASP A 31 6.19 -0.70 -7.05
C ASP A 31 6.19 -1.28 -5.64
N LEU A 32 5.03 -1.74 -5.16
CA LEU A 32 4.87 -2.26 -3.80
C LEU A 32 4.62 -3.77 -3.79
N GLU A 33 5.30 -4.45 -2.88
CA GLU A 33 5.21 -5.89 -2.69
C GLU A 33 4.44 -6.24 -1.42
N VAL A 34 3.59 -7.25 -1.50
CA VAL A 34 2.81 -7.75 -0.35
C VAL A 34 3.76 -8.36 0.68
N GLY A 35 3.55 -8.02 1.96
CA GLY A 35 4.40 -8.45 3.07
C GLY A 35 5.60 -7.54 3.34
N HIS A 36 5.88 -6.57 2.46
CA HIS A 36 6.97 -5.61 2.64
C HIS A 36 6.49 -4.31 3.28
N THR A 37 7.43 -3.62 3.92
CA THR A 37 7.19 -2.34 4.59
C THR A 37 7.86 -1.20 3.88
N TYR A 38 7.13 -0.10 3.71
CA TYR A 38 7.58 1.09 3.00
C TYR A 38 7.48 2.32 3.88
N LEU A 39 8.43 3.23 3.75
CA LEU A 39 8.45 4.52 4.43
C LEU A 39 8.14 5.62 3.41
N HIS A 40 7.46 6.69 3.85
CA HIS A 40 7.21 7.88 3.04
C HIS A 40 6.43 7.64 1.74
N LEU A 41 5.34 6.87 1.78
CA LEU A 41 4.38 6.74 0.66
C LEU A 41 3.57 8.03 0.35
N GLY A 42 4.05 9.19 0.80
CA GLY A 42 3.41 10.48 0.61
C GLY A 42 2.34 10.84 1.66
N SER A 43 1.59 11.89 1.34
CA SER A 43 0.55 12.43 2.22
C SER A 43 -0.54 11.38 2.51
N GLY A 44 -0.98 11.31 3.77
CA GLY A 44 -1.98 10.33 4.21
C GLY A 44 -1.40 9.00 4.71
N PHE A 45 -0.11 8.73 4.50
CA PHE A 45 0.56 7.48 4.89
C PHE A 45 1.80 7.72 5.76
N PRO A 46 1.64 8.31 6.97
CA PRO A 46 2.77 8.67 7.82
C PRO A 46 3.43 7.45 8.47
N GLY A 47 4.76 7.41 8.45
CA GLY A 47 5.56 6.36 9.06
C GLY A 47 5.60 5.07 8.22
N LEU A 48 6.00 3.97 8.87
CA LEU A 48 6.17 2.67 8.22
C LEU A 48 4.81 2.06 7.86
N GLN A 49 4.62 1.66 6.60
CA GLN A 49 3.40 1.02 6.10
C GLN A 49 3.71 -0.39 5.62
N LEU A 50 3.04 -1.39 6.16
CA LEU A 50 3.08 -2.77 5.69
C LEU A 50 1.99 -3.00 4.64
N VAL A 51 2.36 -3.59 3.51
CA VAL A 51 1.43 -4.00 2.45
C VAL A 51 0.80 -5.35 2.82
N LEU A 52 -0.52 -5.40 2.91
CA LEU A 52 -1.26 -6.62 3.24
C LEU A 52 -1.79 -7.34 2.00
N SER A 53 -2.19 -6.61 0.97
CA SER A 53 -2.71 -7.16 -0.27
C SER A 53 -2.67 -6.11 -1.37
N VAL A 54 -2.77 -6.57 -2.62
CA VAL A 54 -2.95 -5.72 -3.80
C VAL A 54 -4.13 -6.22 -4.62
N THR A 55 -4.96 -5.31 -5.12
CA THR A 55 -5.97 -5.58 -6.13
C THR A 55 -5.59 -4.80 -7.39
N VAL A 56 -5.63 -5.45 -8.55
CA VAL A 56 -5.30 -4.82 -9.83
C VAL A 56 -6.59 -4.64 -10.63
N GLU A 57 -6.82 -3.42 -11.07
CA GLU A 57 -7.91 -3.06 -11.96
C GLU A 57 -7.34 -2.73 -13.35
N GLU A 58 -7.88 -3.34 -14.40
CA GLU A 58 -7.52 -3.03 -15.78
C GLU A 58 -8.42 -1.89 -16.27
N LEU A 59 -7.80 -0.77 -16.65
CA LEU A 59 -8.46 0.32 -17.35
C LEU A 59 -8.55 -0.08 -18.83
N GLY A 60 -9.69 -0.65 -19.19
CA GLY A 60 -10.09 -0.85 -20.58
C GLY A 60 -10.59 0.46 -21.21
N ASN A 61 -10.46 0.54 -22.53
CA ASN A 61 -11.28 1.46 -23.33
C ASN A 61 -12.74 0.99 -23.34
#